data_AF-A0A395CWC5-F1
#
_entry.id   AF-A0A395CWC5-F1
#
_cell.length_a   1.000
_cell.length_b   1.000
_cell.length_c   1.000
_cell.angle_alpha   90.00
_cell.angle_beta   90.00
_cell.angle_gamma   90.00
#
_symmetry.space_group_name_H-M   'P 1'
#
loop_
_entity.id
_entity.type
_entity.pdbx_description
1 polymer ?
#
loop_
_entity_poly.entity_id
_entity_poly.type
_entity_poly.pdbx_seq_one_letter_code
_entity_poly.pdbx_strand_id
1 'polypeptide(L)'
;MARRVPPYLFPVLTALSLAALSGCSFPTKPQRPAWRAVAENACLAEKRVQFTAYVQIANEVDGPGICGLTRPLKVTALQNGAVNFNATATLDCPMVAELDAWLVDVVQPAALARFGQSVVQINSMGSYACRGMNAQRGAPLSEHSFGNALDIGGFVLADGREISVVRDWTQGDEQVRDFLAEVHGGSCRHFSTVLSPGSNMFHYNHIHVDLAMHGRGGTRRICKPAPRDVSPPPGQDPLLEARAMDDDTDTGETPPRSAFDVQASRERASVFAAAPMPPPRPNGPRAFAPEGSPKDWDLTSSIGRRR
;
A
#
# COMPACT_ATOMS: atom_id res chain seq x y z
N MET A 1 58.47 23.09 56.35
CA MET A 1 57.14 22.80 56.93
C MET A 1 56.42 21.80 56.04
N ALA A 2 56.45 20.51 56.38
CA ALA A 2 55.77 19.47 55.61
C ALA A 2 54.32 19.35 56.09
N ARG A 3 53.35 19.72 55.24
CA ARG A 3 51.92 19.55 55.55
C ARG A 3 51.57 18.07 55.51
N ARG A 4 51.24 17.49 56.68
CA ARG A 4 50.70 16.13 56.81
C ARG A 4 49.27 16.13 56.26
N VAL A 5 49.03 15.38 55.19
CA VAL A 5 47.67 15.15 54.67
C VAL A 5 47.04 14.01 55.50
N PRO A 6 45.88 14.21 56.14
CA PRO A 6 45.22 13.17 56.92
C PRO A 6 44.91 11.93 56.06
N PRO A 7 45.17 10.70 56.58
CA PRO A 7 45.08 9.45 55.81
C PRO A 7 43.65 9.08 55.34
N TYR A 8 42.63 9.80 55.79
CA TYR A 8 41.22 9.59 55.42
C TYR A 8 40.77 10.42 54.21
N LEU A 9 41.57 11.38 53.74
CA LEU A 9 41.20 12.20 52.57
C LEU A 9 41.33 11.44 51.24
N PHE A 10 42.31 10.52 51.14
CA PHE A 10 42.49 9.67 49.97
C PHE A 10 41.30 8.74 49.68
N PRO A 11 40.79 7.93 50.65
CA PRO A 11 39.66 7.04 50.38
C PRO A 11 38.35 7.77 50.03
N VAL A 12 38.11 8.95 50.62
CA VAL A 12 36.93 9.78 50.33
C VAL A 12 36.99 10.38 48.92
N LEU A 13 38.16 10.90 48.51
CA LEU A 13 38.36 11.41 47.15
C LEU A 13 38.25 10.30 46.10
N THR A 14 38.71 9.07 46.39
CA THR A 14 38.52 7.91 45.50
C THR A 14 37.06 7.46 45.42
N ALA A 15 36.32 7.45 46.52
CA ALA A 15 34.90 7.08 46.51
C ALA A 15 34.03 8.08 45.72
N LEU A 16 34.30 9.38 45.84
CA LEU A 16 33.62 10.42 45.05
C LEU A 16 33.98 10.37 43.56
N SER A 17 35.21 10.01 43.21
CA SER A 17 35.62 9.87 41.80
C SER A 17 35.07 8.59 41.15
N LEU A 18 34.90 7.50 41.91
CA LEU A 18 34.18 6.31 41.45
C LEU A 18 32.67 6.56 41.25
N ALA A 19 32.03 7.37 42.10
CA ALA A 19 30.63 7.77 41.93
C ALA A 19 30.40 8.77 40.77
N ALA A 20 31.41 9.59 40.44
CA ALA A 20 31.37 10.47 39.26
C ALA A 20 31.61 9.74 37.93
N LEU A 21 32.21 8.54 37.96
CA LEU A 21 32.42 7.66 36.80
C LEU A 21 31.27 6.69 36.55
N SER A 22 30.31 6.57 37.47
CA SER A 22 28.98 6.02 37.17
C SER A 22 28.20 7.00 36.30
N GLY A 23 28.64 7.15 35.05
CA GLY A 23 27.86 7.81 34.02
C GLY A 23 26.47 7.18 33.97
N CYS A 24 25.44 8.00 33.96
CA CYS A 24 24.05 7.56 33.88
C CYS A 24 23.82 6.80 32.57
N SER A 25 24.06 5.49 32.58
CA SER A 25 23.65 4.59 31.50
C SER A 25 22.15 4.34 31.67
N PHE A 26 21.34 5.36 31.35
CA PHE A 26 19.91 5.15 31.21
C PHE A 26 19.71 4.14 30.08
N PRO A 27 18.95 3.05 30.27
CA PRO A 27 18.67 2.12 29.20
C PRO A 27 17.91 2.88 28.12
N THR A 28 18.59 3.17 27.00
CA THR A 28 17.97 3.77 25.84
C THR A 28 17.02 2.73 25.26
N LYS A 29 15.70 2.97 25.39
CA LYS A 29 14.71 2.11 24.75
C LYS A 29 14.99 2.08 23.25
N PRO A 30 14.95 0.90 22.61
CA PRO A 30 15.07 0.84 21.17
C PRO A 30 14.08 1.77 20.48
N GLN A 31 14.53 2.53 19.49
CA GLN A 31 13.69 3.49 18.77
C GLN A 31 13.40 3.03 17.34
N ARG A 32 12.20 3.37 16.86
CA ARG A 32 11.79 3.19 15.47
C ARG A 32 12.66 4.07 14.55
N PRO A 33 12.93 3.64 13.30
CA PRO A 33 13.57 4.51 12.31
C PRO A 33 12.80 5.83 12.13
N ALA A 34 13.51 6.96 12.12
CA ALA A 34 12.90 8.30 12.15
C ALA A 34 11.97 8.57 10.97
N TRP A 35 12.28 8.01 9.79
CA TRP A 35 11.49 8.20 8.58
C TRP A 35 10.01 7.83 8.75
N ARG A 36 9.70 6.87 9.64
CA ARG A 36 8.31 6.45 9.90
C ARG A 36 7.50 7.59 10.52
N ALA A 37 8.07 8.26 11.53
CA ALA A 37 7.43 9.40 12.16
C ALA A 37 7.32 10.58 11.19
N VAL A 38 8.35 10.82 10.36
CA VAL A 38 8.29 11.86 9.34
C VAL A 38 7.16 11.59 8.33
N ALA A 39 7.02 10.34 7.86
CA ALA A 39 5.95 9.93 6.95
C ALA A 39 4.56 10.06 7.55
N GLU A 40 4.36 9.58 8.78
CA GLU A 40 3.09 9.70 9.48
C GLU A 40 2.71 11.18 9.67
N ASN A 41 3.66 12.01 10.12
CA ASN A 41 3.44 13.43 10.35
C ASN A 41 3.09 14.19 9.07
N ALA A 42 3.80 13.91 7.97
CA ALA A 42 3.54 14.55 6.68
C ALA A 42 2.16 14.18 6.14
N CYS A 43 1.80 12.89 6.16
CA CYS A 43 0.48 12.42 5.74
C CYS A 43 -0.67 13.12 6.48
N LEU A 44 -0.52 13.28 7.80
CA LEU A 44 -1.51 13.96 8.64
C LEU A 44 -1.54 15.48 8.38
N ALA A 45 -0.38 16.12 8.22
CA ALA A 45 -0.29 17.55 7.96
C ALA A 45 -0.91 17.92 6.59
N GLU A 46 -0.69 17.09 5.58
CA GLU A 46 -1.25 17.21 4.24
C GLU A 46 -2.73 16.79 4.16
N LYS A 47 -3.28 16.23 5.25
CA LYS A 47 -4.67 15.73 5.30
C LYS A 47 -4.97 14.71 4.19
N ARG A 48 -4.01 13.81 3.92
CA ARG A 48 -4.16 12.78 2.88
C ARG A 48 -5.23 11.74 3.20
N VAL A 49 -5.61 11.63 4.48
CA VAL A 49 -6.69 10.75 4.96
C VAL A 49 -7.83 11.59 5.50
N GLN A 50 -9.05 11.26 5.11
CA GLN A 50 -10.26 11.84 5.68
C GLN A 50 -10.72 10.97 6.86
N PHE A 51 -10.84 11.57 8.05
CA PHE A 51 -11.39 10.87 9.20
C PHE A 51 -12.91 10.78 9.08
N THR A 52 -13.43 9.56 9.19
CA THR A 52 -14.85 9.24 9.00
C THR A 52 -15.29 8.23 10.06
N ALA A 53 -16.56 7.83 10.01
CA ALA A 53 -17.02 6.70 10.83
C ALA A 53 -16.21 5.41 10.56
N TYR A 54 -15.62 5.27 9.37
CA TYR A 54 -14.88 4.08 8.94
C TYR A 54 -13.37 4.17 9.15
N VAL A 55 -12.83 5.38 9.34
CA VAL A 55 -11.40 5.64 9.53
C VAL A 55 -11.23 6.51 10.77
N GLN A 56 -10.88 5.88 11.88
CA GLN A 56 -10.82 6.52 13.19
C GLN A 56 -9.41 6.44 13.79
N ILE A 57 -8.98 7.52 14.44
CA ILE A 57 -7.74 7.51 15.22
C ILE A 57 -7.94 6.62 16.46
N ALA A 58 -6.95 5.80 16.76
CA ALA A 58 -6.88 4.98 17.97
C ALA A 58 -5.70 5.39 18.86
N ASN A 59 -5.69 4.86 20.08
CA ASN A 59 -4.59 5.04 21.02
C ASN A 59 -3.28 4.45 20.46
N GLU A 60 -2.16 5.11 20.80
CA GLU A 60 -0.81 4.63 20.47
C GLU A 60 -0.66 3.14 20.82
N VAL A 61 0.01 2.42 19.93
CA VAL A 61 0.39 1.03 20.14
C VAL A 61 1.87 1.01 20.49
N ASP A 62 2.20 0.80 21.77
CA ASP A 62 3.56 0.58 22.26
C ASP A 62 3.79 -0.94 22.42
N GLY A 63 4.32 -1.56 21.36
CA GLY A 63 4.53 -3.00 21.29
C GLY A 63 5.92 -3.43 21.76
N PRO A 64 6.21 -4.76 21.78
CA PRO A 64 7.53 -5.26 22.13
C PRO A 64 8.65 -4.71 21.24
N GLY A 65 9.76 -4.30 21.84
CA GLY A 65 10.92 -3.78 21.12
C GLY A 65 10.62 -2.44 20.47
N ILE A 66 10.64 -2.38 19.14
CA ILE A 66 10.29 -1.17 18.36
C ILE A 66 8.94 -1.27 17.65
N CYS A 67 8.21 -2.38 17.80
CA CYS A 67 6.90 -2.53 17.18
C CYS A 67 5.93 -1.47 17.70
N GLY A 68 5.08 -0.93 16.83
CA GLY A 68 4.11 0.05 17.26
C GLY A 68 3.76 1.11 16.23
N LEU A 69 2.73 1.87 16.54
CA LEU A 69 2.24 3.01 15.77
C LEU A 69 2.00 4.17 16.71
N THR A 70 2.40 5.38 16.33
CA THR A 70 2.22 6.56 17.17
C THR A 70 0.79 7.08 17.06
N ARG A 71 0.25 7.16 15.84
CA ARG A 71 -1.15 7.57 15.57
C ARG A 71 -1.87 6.53 14.71
N PRO A 72 -2.11 5.33 15.26
CA PRO A 72 -2.77 4.25 14.52
C PRO A 72 -4.19 4.65 14.11
N LEU A 73 -4.56 4.18 12.92
CA LEU A 73 -5.91 4.29 12.38
C LEU A 73 -6.58 2.93 12.41
N LYS A 74 -7.79 2.88 12.97
CA LYS A 74 -8.72 1.75 12.83
C LYS A 74 -9.56 1.99 11.59
N VAL A 75 -9.45 1.07 10.64
CA VAL A 75 -10.06 1.19 9.32
C VAL A 75 -11.00 0.02 9.08
N THR A 76 -12.28 0.30 8.89
CA THR A 76 -13.29 -0.70 8.51
C THR A 76 -13.70 -0.61 7.06
N ALA A 77 -13.50 0.55 6.43
CA ALA A 77 -13.76 0.76 5.02
C ALA A 77 -12.92 1.92 4.48
N LEU A 78 -12.69 1.90 3.17
CA LEU A 78 -12.03 2.91 2.36
C LEU A 78 -13.06 3.56 1.42
N GLN A 79 -12.64 4.59 0.68
CA GLN A 79 -13.51 5.32 -0.26
C GLN A 79 -14.82 5.80 0.39
N ASN A 80 -14.74 6.32 1.62
CA ASN A 80 -15.89 6.79 2.41
C ASN A 80 -17.00 5.72 2.59
N GLY A 81 -16.63 4.46 2.76
CA GLY A 81 -17.56 3.35 3.00
C GLY A 81 -17.94 2.56 1.76
N ALA A 82 -17.49 2.95 0.56
CA ALA A 82 -17.78 2.23 -0.66
C ALA A 82 -17.03 0.89 -0.77
N VAL A 83 -15.86 0.76 -0.13
CA VAL A 83 -15.06 -0.47 -0.12
C VAL A 83 -14.79 -0.91 1.30
N ASN A 84 -15.46 -1.96 1.75
CA ASN A 84 -15.32 -2.49 3.11
C ASN A 84 -14.05 -3.33 3.26
N PHE A 85 -13.59 -3.48 4.50
CA PHE A 85 -12.76 -4.61 4.90
C PHE A 85 -13.62 -5.67 5.60
N ASN A 86 -13.26 -6.93 5.41
CA ASN A 86 -13.85 -8.06 6.14
C ASN A 86 -13.58 -8.03 7.66
N ALA A 87 -12.62 -7.21 8.12
CA ALA A 87 -12.34 -6.96 9.53
C ALA A 87 -11.70 -5.58 9.71
N THR A 88 -11.72 -5.03 10.93
CA THR A 88 -11.04 -3.76 11.23
C THR A 88 -9.52 -3.88 11.08
N ALA A 89 -8.96 -3.19 10.09
CA ALA A 89 -7.51 -3.07 9.90
C ALA A 89 -6.93 -2.01 10.86
N THR A 90 -5.71 -2.23 11.35
CA THR A 90 -4.93 -1.23 12.09
C THR A 90 -3.73 -0.82 11.26
N LEU A 91 -3.74 0.42 10.78
CA LEU A 91 -2.79 0.92 9.78
C LEU A 91 -2.27 2.30 10.20
N ASP A 92 -1.15 2.73 9.62
CA ASP A 92 -0.69 4.12 9.73
C ASP A 92 -1.31 5.02 8.65
N CYS A 93 -1.19 6.35 8.81
CA CYS A 93 -1.75 7.32 7.87
C CYS A 93 -1.25 7.10 6.43
N PRO A 94 0.07 6.98 6.16
CA PRO A 94 0.57 6.77 4.81
C PRO A 94 -0.02 5.53 4.13
N MET A 95 -0.13 4.42 4.85
CA MET A 95 -0.69 3.19 4.27
C MET A 95 -2.16 3.35 3.92
N VAL A 96 -2.97 4.01 4.75
CA VAL A 96 -4.39 4.28 4.44
C VAL A 96 -4.51 5.18 3.21
N ALA A 97 -3.74 6.26 3.15
CA ALA A 97 -3.75 7.18 2.02
C ALA A 97 -3.35 6.50 0.69
N GLU A 98 -2.36 5.61 0.73
CA GLU A 98 -1.91 4.90 -0.47
C GLU A 98 -2.91 3.83 -0.90
N LEU A 99 -3.57 3.12 0.03
CA LEU A 99 -4.63 2.17 -0.28
C LEU A 99 -5.83 2.84 -0.96
N ASP A 100 -6.28 4.00 -0.47
CA ASP A 100 -7.33 4.78 -1.12
C ASP A 100 -6.90 5.19 -2.55
N ALA A 101 -5.69 5.72 -2.72
CA ALA A 101 -5.19 6.09 -4.04
C ALA A 101 -5.12 4.88 -5.01
N TRP A 102 -4.63 3.73 -4.52
CA TRP A 102 -4.55 2.49 -5.29
C TRP A 102 -5.93 1.94 -5.69
N LEU A 103 -6.94 2.08 -4.83
CA LEU A 103 -8.32 1.72 -5.17
C LEU A 103 -8.84 2.55 -6.35
N VAL A 104 -8.63 3.87 -6.33
CA VAL A 104 -9.04 4.77 -7.41
C VAL A 104 -8.27 4.49 -8.71
N ASP A 105 -6.95 4.35 -8.61
CA ASP A 105 -6.07 4.36 -9.79
C ASP A 105 -5.93 2.98 -10.45
N VAL A 106 -6.20 1.90 -9.71
CA VAL A 106 -5.93 0.53 -10.18
C VAL A 106 -7.15 -0.37 -10.02
N VAL A 107 -7.62 -0.59 -8.79
CA VAL A 107 -8.56 -1.68 -8.50
C VAL A 107 -9.93 -1.43 -9.10
N GLN A 108 -10.49 -0.22 -8.91
CA GLN A 108 -11.82 0.10 -9.43
C GLN A 108 -11.85 0.16 -10.97
N PRO A 109 -10.89 0.83 -11.65
CA PRO A 109 -10.85 0.80 -13.12
C PRO A 109 -10.71 -0.61 -13.69
N ALA A 110 -9.84 -1.46 -13.11
CA ALA A 110 -9.66 -2.83 -13.57
C ALA A 110 -10.93 -3.67 -13.40
N ALA A 111 -11.60 -3.55 -12.25
CA ALA A 111 -12.85 -4.27 -11.98
C ALA A 111 -13.99 -3.83 -12.92
N LEU A 112 -14.12 -2.52 -13.14
CA LEU A 112 -15.12 -1.97 -14.07
C LEU A 112 -14.85 -2.38 -15.51
N ALA A 113 -13.60 -2.31 -15.96
CA ALA A 113 -13.24 -2.67 -17.34
C ALA A 113 -13.48 -4.15 -17.62
N ARG A 114 -13.17 -5.04 -16.66
CA ARG A 114 -13.28 -6.47 -16.86
C ARG A 114 -14.67 -7.01 -16.59
N PHE A 115 -15.31 -6.56 -15.52
CA PHE A 115 -16.56 -7.15 -15.03
C PHE A 115 -17.77 -6.23 -15.17
N GLY A 116 -17.58 -4.94 -15.48
CA GLY A 116 -18.65 -3.94 -15.38
C GLY A 116 -19.15 -3.74 -13.94
N GLN A 117 -18.38 -4.20 -12.94
CA GLN A 117 -18.75 -4.19 -11.53
C GLN A 117 -17.64 -3.53 -10.70
N SER A 118 -18.03 -2.71 -9.73
CA SER A 118 -17.10 -2.16 -8.75
C SER A 118 -16.72 -3.21 -7.71
N VAL A 119 -15.51 -3.08 -7.15
CA VAL A 119 -15.15 -3.78 -5.90
C VAL A 119 -15.82 -3.07 -4.73
N VAL A 120 -16.47 -3.84 -3.85
CA VAL A 120 -17.16 -3.33 -2.64
C VAL A 120 -16.56 -3.85 -1.34
N GLN A 121 -15.63 -4.81 -1.42
CA GLN A 121 -14.89 -5.30 -0.27
C GLN A 121 -13.48 -5.79 -0.65
N ILE A 122 -12.53 -5.54 0.23
CA ILE A 122 -11.22 -6.19 0.25
C ILE A 122 -11.22 -7.23 1.39
N ASN A 123 -10.89 -8.48 1.05
CA ASN A 123 -10.69 -9.54 2.02
C ASN A 123 -9.25 -9.45 2.55
N SER A 124 -9.05 -8.72 3.64
CA SER A 124 -7.76 -8.62 4.33
C SER A 124 -7.46 -9.89 5.12
N MET A 125 -6.19 -10.30 5.08
CA MET A 125 -5.63 -11.42 5.85
C MET A 125 -4.71 -10.97 6.98
N GLY A 126 -4.33 -9.68 7.02
CA GLY A 126 -3.43 -9.16 8.02
C GLY A 126 -3.15 -7.67 7.85
N SER A 127 -3.12 -6.93 8.96
CA SER A 127 -2.71 -5.52 9.05
C SER A 127 -1.63 -5.37 10.13
N TYR A 128 -1.90 -4.77 11.29
CA TYR A 128 -0.90 -4.71 12.36
C TYR A 128 -0.61 -6.09 12.98
N ALA A 129 0.66 -6.48 13.01
CA ALA A 129 1.16 -7.63 13.77
C ALA A 129 2.65 -7.46 14.08
N CYS A 130 3.02 -7.43 15.37
CA CYS A 130 4.42 -7.36 15.79
C CYS A 130 5.11 -8.71 15.58
N ARG A 131 5.80 -8.87 14.44
CA ARG A 131 6.51 -10.11 14.08
C ARG A 131 7.64 -9.86 13.09
N GLY A 132 8.59 -10.80 13.07
CA GLY A 132 9.60 -10.88 12.02
C GLY A 132 8.98 -11.14 10.65
N MET A 133 9.68 -10.77 9.58
CA MET A 133 9.31 -11.08 8.20
C MET A 133 9.06 -12.60 8.05
N ASN A 134 8.02 -12.95 7.30
CA ASN A 134 7.55 -14.34 7.14
C ASN A 134 7.25 -15.07 8.46
N ALA A 135 7.01 -14.32 9.56
CA ALA A 135 6.87 -14.85 10.92
C ALA A 135 8.09 -15.65 11.42
N GLN A 136 9.27 -15.42 10.84
CA GLN A 136 10.49 -16.15 11.19
C GLN A 136 11.20 -15.52 12.39
N ARG A 137 11.63 -16.36 13.34
CA ARG A 137 12.39 -15.93 14.51
C ARG A 137 13.75 -15.38 14.09
N GLY A 138 14.08 -14.17 14.55
CA GLY A 138 15.36 -13.52 14.27
C GLY A 138 15.44 -12.83 12.91
N ALA A 139 14.40 -12.92 12.07
CA ALA A 139 14.29 -12.10 10.87
C ALA A 139 14.10 -10.62 11.23
N PRO A 140 14.48 -9.68 10.34
CA PRO A 140 14.08 -8.29 10.46
C PRO A 140 12.56 -8.16 10.68
N LEU A 141 12.13 -7.11 11.37
CA LEU A 141 10.70 -6.87 11.58
C LEU A 141 10.00 -6.61 10.25
N SER A 142 8.80 -7.18 10.11
CA SER A 142 7.92 -6.90 8.98
C SER A 142 7.31 -5.50 9.10
N GLU A 143 6.94 -4.89 7.98
CA GLU A 143 6.17 -3.65 7.95
C GLU A 143 4.80 -3.74 8.63
N HIS A 144 4.24 -4.95 8.76
CA HIS A 144 3.07 -5.21 9.63
C HIS A 144 3.31 -4.80 11.09
N SER A 145 4.57 -4.81 11.56
CA SER A 145 4.92 -4.40 12.93
C SER A 145 4.75 -2.89 13.18
N PHE A 146 4.48 -2.13 12.12
CA PHE A 146 4.35 -0.67 12.14
C PHE A 146 3.04 -0.19 11.50
N GLY A 147 2.11 -1.10 11.17
CA GLY A 147 0.87 -0.77 10.46
C GLY A 147 1.07 -0.26 9.03
N ASN A 148 2.25 -0.49 8.47
CA ASN A 148 2.69 0.02 7.18
C ASN A 148 2.60 -1.05 6.07
N ALA A 149 1.72 -2.05 6.26
CA ALA A 149 1.52 -3.18 5.36
C ALA A 149 0.11 -3.77 5.45
N LEU A 150 -0.32 -4.41 4.37
CA LEU A 150 -1.59 -5.13 4.27
C LEU A 150 -1.41 -6.41 3.46
N ASP A 151 -1.97 -7.51 3.97
CA ASP A 151 -2.10 -8.78 3.23
C ASP A 151 -3.52 -8.88 2.67
N ILE A 152 -3.65 -9.07 1.34
CA ILE A 152 -4.92 -9.11 0.61
C ILE A 152 -5.16 -10.52 0.08
N GLY A 153 -6.18 -11.19 0.60
CA GLY A 153 -6.59 -12.53 0.19
C GLY A 153 -7.60 -12.56 -0.95
N GLY A 154 -8.24 -11.44 -1.28
CA GLY A 154 -9.27 -11.37 -2.31
C GLY A 154 -10.11 -10.11 -2.29
N PHE A 155 -11.12 -10.07 -3.16
CA PHE A 155 -12.05 -8.97 -3.36
C PHE A 155 -13.48 -9.49 -3.50
N VAL A 156 -14.47 -8.66 -3.17
CA VAL A 156 -15.88 -8.92 -3.48
C VAL A 156 -16.39 -7.80 -4.39
N LEU A 157 -17.06 -8.18 -5.47
CA LEU A 157 -17.68 -7.25 -6.42
C LEU A 157 -19.11 -6.87 -5.99
N ALA A 158 -19.63 -5.79 -6.56
CA ALA A 158 -20.98 -5.29 -6.25
C ALA A 158 -22.11 -6.28 -6.57
N ASP A 159 -21.89 -7.21 -7.52
CA ASP A 159 -22.82 -8.30 -7.85
C ASP A 159 -22.74 -9.49 -6.86
N GLY A 160 -21.88 -9.40 -5.85
CA GLY A 160 -21.64 -10.45 -4.85
C GLY A 160 -20.59 -11.48 -5.25
N ARG A 161 -19.98 -11.38 -6.44
CA ARG A 161 -18.92 -12.29 -6.87
C ARG A 161 -17.68 -12.12 -6.01
N GLU A 162 -17.17 -13.22 -5.47
CA GLU A 162 -15.92 -13.25 -4.71
C GLU A 162 -14.75 -13.70 -5.59
N ILE A 163 -13.72 -12.87 -5.64
CA ILE A 163 -12.43 -13.16 -6.27
C ILE A 163 -11.42 -13.47 -5.17
N SER A 164 -10.93 -14.71 -5.12
CA SER A 164 -9.97 -15.19 -4.13
C SER A 164 -8.59 -15.30 -4.76
N VAL A 165 -7.57 -14.69 -4.14
CA VAL A 165 -6.19 -14.75 -4.63
C VAL A 165 -5.69 -16.19 -4.66
N VAL A 166 -5.82 -16.95 -3.58
CA VAL A 166 -5.28 -18.32 -3.51
C VAL A 166 -5.87 -19.26 -4.56
N ARG A 167 -7.15 -19.09 -4.91
CA ARG A 167 -7.86 -19.94 -5.86
C ARG A 167 -7.71 -19.39 -7.29
N ASP A 168 -8.09 -18.14 -7.48
CA ASP A 168 -8.33 -17.59 -8.80
C ASP A 168 -7.06 -17.09 -9.50
N TRP A 169 -5.94 -16.96 -8.77
CA TRP A 169 -4.65 -16.60 -9.37
C TRP A 169 -4.23 -17.53 -10.50
N THR A 170 -4.61 -18.81 -10.42
CA THR A 170 -4.32 -19.81 -11.47
C THR A 170 -5.58 -20.46 -12.02
N GLN A 171 -6.60 -20.68 -11.20
CA GLN A 171 -7.81 -21.44 -11.57
C GLN A 171 -8.97 -20.55 -12.00
N GLY A 172 -8.85 -19.22 -11.84
CA GLY A 172 -9.86 -18.29 -12.30
C GLY A 172 -10.00 -18.33 -13.82
N ASP A 173 -11.15 -17.86 -14.32
CA ASP A 173 -11.29 -17.56 -15.74
C ASP A 173 -10.28 -16.47 -16.17
N GLU A 174 -10.16 -16.27 -17.49
CA GLU A 174 -9.19 -15.31 -18.04
C GLU A 174 -9.38 -13.89 -17.49
N GLN A 175 -10.61 -13.41 -17.38
CA GLN A 175 -10.88 -12.06 -16.88
C GLN A 175 -10.47 -11.92 -15.42
N VAL A 176 -10.74 -12.92 -14.58
CA VAL A 176 -10.34 -12.91 -13.17
C VAL A 176 -8.83 -12.98 -13.01
N ARG A 177 -8.14 -13.85 -13.75
CA ARG A 177 -6.68 -13.95 -13.70
C ARG A 177 -6.00 -12.67 -14.14
N ASP A 178 -6.55 -12.01 -15.15
CA ASP A 178 -6.00 -10.77 -15.67
C ASP A 178 -6.34 -9.57 -14.78
N PHE A 179 -7.53 -9.54 -14.16
CA PHE A 179 -7.83 -8.58 -13.09
C PHE A 179 -6.80 -8.69 -11.97
N LEU A 180 -6.51 -9.89 -11.46
CA LEU A 180 -5.50 -10.09 -10.42
C LEU A 180 -4.09 -9.69 -10.87
N ALA A 181 -3.75 -9.92 -12.14
CA ALA A 181 -2.46 -9.50 -12.71
C ALA A 181 -2.35 -7.97 -12.87
N GLU A 182 -3.42 -7.29 -13.27
CA GLU A 182 -3.50 -5.82 -13.31
C GLU A 182 -3.41 -5.22 -11.92
N VAL A 183 -4.14 -5.78 -10.96
CA VAL A 183 -4.09 -5.37 -9.56
C VAL A 183 -2.66 -5.52 -9.02
N HIS A 184 -1.99 -6.65 -9.28
CA HIS A 184 -0.58 -6.86 -8.93
C HIS A 184 0.36 -5.85 -9.60
N GLY A 185 0.29 -5.71 -10.92
CA GLY A 185 1.15 -4.81 -11.68
C GLY A 185 0.94 -3.34 -11.32
N GLY A 186 -0.31 -2.94 -11.07
CA GLY A 186 -0.68 -1.62 -10.58
C GLY A 186 -0.21 -1.37 -9.15
N SER A 187 -0.31 -2.37 -8.26
CA SER A 187 0.23 -2.29 -6.90
C SER A 187 1.71 -1.92 -6.90
N CYS A 188 2.50 -2.46 -7.85
CA CYS A 188 3.93 -2.17 -7.94
C CYS A 188 4.27 -0.71 -8.27
N ARG A 189 3.29 0.10 -8.70
CA ARG A 189 3.45 1.55 -8.91
C ARG A 189 3.13 2.38 -7.66
N HIS A 190 2.31 1.83 -6.75
CA HIS A 190 1.84 2.48 -5.53
C HIS A 190 2.72 2.13 -4.32
N PHE A 191 3.05 0.85 -4.17
CA PHE A 191 3.73 0.33 -2.99
C PHE A 191 5.22 0.12 -3.22
N SER A 192 6.01 0.13 -2.14
CA SER A 192 7.45 -0.10 -2.24
C SER A 192 7.85 -1.56 -2.19
N THR A 193 6.99 -2.41 -1.62
CA THR A 193 7.05 -3.86 -1.71
C THR A 193 5.71 -4.40 -2.16
N VAL A 194 5.72 -5.27 -3.17
CA VAL A 194 4.58 -6.08 -3.60
C VAL A 194 5.06 -7.51 -3.76
N LEU A 195 4.47 -8.43 -3.01
CA LEU A 195 4.76 -9.86 -3.04
C LEU A 195 3.45 -10.63 -3.23
N SER A 196 3.28 -11.24 -4.39
CA SER A 196 2.07 -11.99 -4.76
C SER A 196 2.41 -13.47 -5.01
N PRO A 197 1.43 -14.33 -5.32
CA PRO A 197 1.71 -15.73 -5.61
C PRO A 197 2.73 -15.89 -6.73
N GLY A 198 3.72 -16.76 -6.51
CA GLY A 198 4.90 -16.90 -7.36
C GLY A 198 6.14 -16.12 -6.89
N SER A 199 6.01 -15.23 -5.89
CA SER A 199 7.17 -14.52 -5.30
C SER A 199 8.01 -15.40 -4.37
N ASN A 200 7.36 -16.17 -3.49
CA ASN A 200 7.92 -17.20 -2.62
C ASN A 200 6.78 -17.98 -1.93
N MET A 201 7.13 -18.99 -1.11
CA MET A 201 6.15 -19.84 -0.42
C MET A 201 5.28 -19.14 0.63
N PHE A 202 5.68 -17.98 1.15
CA PHE A 202 4.91 -17.28 2.20
C PHE A 202 3.79 -16.42 1.63
N HIS A 203 3.84 -16.10 0.33
CA HIS A 203 2.91 -15.22 -0.35
C HIS A 203 2.12 -15.97 -1.44
N TYR A 204 1.99 -17.29 -1.30
CA TYR A 204 1.30 -18.13 -2.30
C TYR A 204 -0.22 -17.92 -2.32
N ASN A 205 -0.79 -17.37 -1.25
CA ASN A 205 -2.23 -17.27 -1.04
C ASN A 205 -2.75 -15.83 -0.90
N HIS A 206 -1.88 -14.82 -1.02
CA HIS A 206 -2.26 -13.42 -0.87
C HIS A 206 -1.32 -12.48 -1.65
N ILE A 207 -1.77 -11.25 -1.85
CA ILE A 207 -0.95 -10.13 -2.30
C ILE A 207 -0.55 -9.34 -1.05
N HIS A 208 0.73 -9.30 -0.74
CA HIS A 208 1.30 -8.44 0.30
C HIS A 208 1.74 -7.11 -0.29
N VAL A 209 1.33 -6.01 0.33
CA VAL A 209 1.75 -4.66 -0.02
C VAL A 209 2.30 -3.92 1.20
N ASP A 210 3.41 -3.21 1.03
CA ASP A 210 3.98 -2.35 2.08
C ASP A 210 4.67 -1.08 1.52
N LEU A 211 4.94 -0.12 2.42
CA LEU A 211 5.69 1.11 2.13
C LEU A 211 7.05 1.11 2.83
N ALA A 212 7.73 -0.04 2.92
CA ALA A 212 9.09 -0.14 3.45
C ALA A 212 10.05 0.80 2.70
N MET A 213 10.95 1.42 3.46
CA MET A 213 12.02 2.23 2.87
C MET A 213 13.20 1.33 2.45
N HIS A 214 13.39 1.15 1.14
CA HIS A 214 14.42 0.28 0.60
C HIS A 214 15.63 1.01 0.03
N GLY A 215 16.83 0.50 0.34
CA GLY A 215 18.09 1.05 -0.17
C GLY A 215 18.49 2.33 0.55
N ARG A 216 19.51 3.04 0.06
CA ARG A 216 19.95 4.30 0.69
C ARG A 216 18.86 5.37 0.53
N GLY A 217 18.41 5.66 -0.69
CA GLY A 217 17.43 6.71 -0.98
C GLY A 217 15.97 6.39 -0.67
N GLY A 218 15.63 5.20 -0.15
CA GLY A 218 14.23 4.77 -0.09
C GLY A 218 13.56 4.60 -1.46
N THR A 219 14.32 4.67 -2.56
CA THR A 219 13.80 4.66 -3.94
C THR A 219 13.70 3.26 -4.55
N ARG A 220 14.37 2.27 -3.96
CA ARG A 220 14.29 0.90 -4.45
C ARG A 220 12.88 0.37 -4.24
N ARG A 221 12.39 -0.40 -5.21
CA ARG A 221 11.07 -1.04 -5.19
C ARG A 221 11.27 -2.54 -5.34
N ILE A 222 10.42 -3.32 -4.68
CA ILE A 222 10.37 -4.77 -4.78
C ILE A 222 9.01 -5.12 -5.37
N CYS A 223 8.99 -5.70 -6.57
CA CYS A 223 7.78 -6.16 -7.22
C CYS A 223 8.03 -7.60 -7.66
N LYS A 224 7.40 -8.56 -6.97
CA LYS A 224 7.56 -9.99 -7.26
C LYS A 224 6.21 -10.72 -7.23
N PRO A 225 5.94 -11.63 -8.18
CA PRO A 225 6.72 -11.85 -9.42
C PRO A 225 6.73 -10.59 -10.30
N ALA A 226 7.55 -10.59 -11.36
CA ALA A 226 7.51 -9.49 -12.33
C ALA A 226 6.07 -9.38 -12.90
N PRO A 227 5.53 -8.15 -13.09
CA PRO A 227 4.23 -7.99 -13.74
C PRO A 227 4.26 -8.65 -15.12
N ARG A 228 3.15 -9.30 -15.46
CA ARG A 228 2.94 -9.91 -16.78
C ARG A 228 1.97 -9.06 -17.58
N ASP A 229 2.03 -9.19 -18.89
CA ASP A 229 1.00 -8.66 -19.77
C ASP A 229 -0.32 -9.43 -19.59
N VAL A 230 -1.42 -8.75 -19.90
CA VAL A 230 -2.80 -9.23 -19.76
C VAL A 230 -3.55 -9.00 -21.06
N SER A 231 -4.59 -9.80 -21.29
CA SER A 231 -5.48 -9.60 -22.44
C SER A 231 -6.26 -8.28 -22.28
N PRO A 232 -6.61 -7.59 -23.38
CA PRO A 232 -7.49 -6.43 -23.32
C PRO A 232 -8.81 -6.75 -22.62
N PRO A 233 -9.44 -5.78 -21.92
CA PRO A 233 -10.76 -5.97 -21.35
C PRO A 233 -11.81 -6.35 -22.43
N PRO A 234 -12.88 -7.08 -22.07
CA PRO A 234 -13.95 -7.42 -23.00
C PRO A 234 -14.54 -6.17 -23.68
N GLY A 235 -14.71 -6.23 -25.01
CA GLY A 235 -15.24 -5.10 -25.78
C GLY A 235 -14.20 -4.02 -26.15
N GLN A 236 -12.94 -4.17 -25.74
CA GLN A 236 -11.81 -3.31 -26.12
C GLN A 236 -10.76 -4.11 -26.90
N ASP A 237 -11.18 -5.06 -27.73
CA ASP A 237 -10.25 -5.76 -28.63
C ASP A 237 -9.83 -4.77 -29.74
N PRO A 238 -8.55 -4.34 -29.79
CA PRO A 238 -8.09 -3.36 -30.76
C PRO A 238 -8.32 -3.82 -32.22
N LEU A 239 -8.37 -5.13 -32.46
CA LEU A 239 -8.64 -5.69 -33.79
C LEU A 239 -10.13 -5.61 -34.16
N LEU A 240 -11.04 -5.62 -33.17
CA LEU A 240 -12.47 -5.39 -33.40
C LEU A 240 -12.78 -3.90 -33.51
N GLU A 241 -12.14 -3.05 -32.72
CA GLU A 241 -12.28 -1.59 -32.84
C GLU A 241 -11.73 -1.07 -34.18
N ALA A 242 -10.56 -1.55 -34.63
CA ALA A 242 -10.01 -1.18 -35.94
C ALA A 242 -10.92 -1.61 -37.10
N ARG A 243 -11.53 -2.80 -37.03
CA ARG A 243 -12.50 -3.26 -38.04
C ARG A 243 -13.80 -2.48 -38.03
N ALA A 244 -14.29 -2.07 -36.86
CA ALA A 244 -15.47 -1.22 -36.75
C ALA A 244 -15.22 0.18 -37.33
N MET A 245 -14.00 0.71 -37.21
CA MET A 245 -13.62 1.98 -37.83
C MET A 245 -13.53 1.90 -39.36
N ASP A 246 -13.05 0.78 -39.91
CA ASP A 246 -12.97 0.60 -41.37
C ASP A 246 -14.36 0.47 -42.02
N ASP A 247 -15.34 -0.15 -41.35
CA ASP A 247 -16.71 -0.36 -41.85
C ASP A 247 -17.56 0.93 -41.88
N ASP A 248 -17.32 1.88 -40.95
CA ASP A 248 -17.99 3.19 -40.94
C ASP A 248 -17.42 4.18 -41.98
N THR A 249 -16.35 3.83 -42.69
CA THR A 249 -15.70 4.72 -43.68
C THR A 249 -16.13 4.43 -45.13
N ASP A 250 -16.96 3.42 -45.38
CA ASP A 250 -17.48 3.06 -46.70
C ASP A 250 -18.99 3.33 -46.86
N THR A 251 -19.42 4.58 -46.61
CA THR A 251 -20.68 5.08 -47.18
C THR A 251 -20.38 6.07 -48.30
N GLY A 252 -19.82 5.56 -49.39
CA GLY A 252 -19.82 6.24 -50.67
C GLY A 252 -21.15 6.07 -51.39
N GLU A 253 -22.19 6.84 -51.05
CA GLU A 253 -23.31 7.05 -51.98
C GLU A 253 -24.03 8.39 -51.74
N THR A 254 -24.07 9.20 -52.79
CA THR A 254 -24.72 10.51 -52.94
C THR A 254 -26.20 10.51 -52.50
N PRO A 255 -26.74 11.54 -51.81
CA PRO A 255 -28.14 11.54 -51.43
C PRO A 255 -29.04 12.04 -52.57
N PRO A 256 -30.17 11.37 -52.90
CA PRO A 256 -31.27 12.05 -53.56
C PRO A 256 -32.09 12.82 -52.53
N ARG A 257 -32.55 13.99 -52.96
CA ARG A 257 -33.50 14.85 -52.25
C ARG A 257 -34.87 14.16 -52.14
N SER A 258 -35.35 13.91 -50.92
CA SER A 258 -36.77 14.05 -50.57
C SER A 258 -36.97 13.96 -49.06
N ALA A 259 -37.64 14.96 -48.50
CA ALA A 259 -38.25 14.94 -47.19
C ALA A 259 -39.26 13.79 -47.04
N PHE A 260 -39.39 13.22 -45.84
CA PHE A 260 -40.63 13.17 -45.04
C PHE A 260 -40.43 12.21 -43.84
N ASP A 261 -41.05 12.60 -42.74
CA ASP A 261 -41.07 12.03 -41.39
C ASP A 261 -41.13 10.50 -41.28
N VAL A 262 -40.27 9.92 -40.42
CA VAL A 262 -40.69 8.90 -39.44
C VAL A 262 -39.87 9.09 -38.16
N GLN A 263 -40.56 9.62 -37.16
CA GLN A 263 -40.19 9.62 -35.76
C GLN A 263 -40.53 8.25 -35.16
N ALA A 264 -39.55 7.35 -35.01
CA ALA A 264 -39.60 6.21 -34.08
C ALA A 264 -38.26 5.46 -34.03
N SER A 265 -37.89 5.00 -32.84
CA SER A 265 -36.79 4.08 -32.52
C SER A 265 -35.34 4.55 -32.72
N ARG A 266 -34.93 5.56 -31.93
CA ARG A 266 -33.59 5.61 -31.34
C ARG A 266 -33.68 5.17 -29.87
N GLU A 267 -33.97 3.90 -29.66
CA GLU A 267 -33.71 3.22 -28.39
C GLU A 267 -32.87 1.99 -28.70
N ARG A 268 -31.81 1.80 -27.90
CA ARG A 268 -30.80 0.72 -27.95
C ARG A 268 -29.62 0.95 -28.90
N ALA A 269 -28.81 1.94 -28.58
CA ALA A 269 -27.37 1.83 -28.76
C ALA A 269 -26.70 2.00 -27.39
N SER A 270 -26.11 0.88 -26.93
CA SER A 270 -25.26 0.66 -25.76
C SER A 270 -24.73 1.93 -25.07
N VAL A 271 -25.25 2.23 -23.89
CA VAL A 271 -24.63 3.17 -22.94
C VAL A 271 -23.60 2.37 -22.12
N PHE A 272 -22.51 2.02 -22.75
CA PHE A 272 -21.24 1.75 -22.07
C PHE A 272 -20.15 2.45 -22.87
N ALA A 273 -20.21 3.78 -22.89
CA ALA A 273 -19.01 4.56 -23.12
C ALA A 273 -18.06 4.22 -21.97
N ALA A 274 -17.07 3.35 -22.25
CA ALA A 274 -15.97 3.13 -21.35
C ALA A 274 -15.42 4.51 -21.01
N ALA A 275 -15.54 4.91 -19.73
CA ALA A 275 -14.93 6.14 -19.28
C ALA A 275 -13.45 6.06 -19.65
N PRO A 276 -12.90 7.04 -20.41
CA PRO A 276 -11.50 7.01 -20.75
C PRO A 276 -10.70 6.89 -19.45
N MET A 277 -9.81 5.90 -19.40
CA MET A 277 -8.90 5.76 -18.26
C MET A 277 -8.28 7.14 -17.99
N PRO A 278 -8.36 7.65 -16.75
CA PRO A 278 -7.73 8.92 -16.44
C PRO A 278 -6.26 8.82 -16.87
N PRO A 279 -5.70 9.86 -17.53
CA PRO A 279 -4.30 9.83 -17.93
C PRO A 279 -3.46 9.51 -16.70
N PRO A 280 -2.40 8.67 -16.83
CA PRO A 280 -1.51 8.38 -15.73
C PRO A 280 -1.06 9.72 -15.13
N ARG A 281 -1.32 9.91 -13.83
CA ARG A 281 -0.99 11.18 -13.17
C ARG A 281 0.49 11.50 -13.44
N PRO A 282 0.83 12.73 -13.83
CA PRO A 282 2.22 13.12 -14.01
C PRO A 282 2.92 13.03 -12.66
N ASN A 283 3.77 12.00 -12.47
CA ASN A 283 4.69 11.82 -11.35
C ASN A 283 4.31 12.57 -10.05
N GLY A 284 3.13 12.29 -9.50
CA GLY A 284 2.80 12.65 -8.11
C GLY A 284 3.58 11.74 -7.15
N PRO A 285 3.82 12.15 -5.89
CA PRO A 285 4.79 11.52 -5.02
C PRO A 285 4.47 10.03 -4.82
N ARG A 286 5.26 9.19 -5.51
CA ARG A 286 5.35 7.74 -5.34
C ARG A 286 5.69 7.47 -3.87
N ALA A 287 5.06 6.46 -3.24
CA ALA A 287 5.31 5.96 -1.87
C ALA A 287 6.21 6.88 -1.05
N PHE A 288 5.59 7.75 -0.24
CA PHE A 288 6.21 8.87 0.47
C PHE A 288 7.68 8.61 0.84
N ALA A 289 8.59 9.36 0.22
CA ALA A 289 9.97 9.45 0.65
C ALA A 289 10.10 10.74 1.48
N PRO A 290 10.44 10.66 2.77
CA PRO A 290 10.63 11.87 3.57
C PRO A 290 11.71 12.77 2.97
N GLU A 291 11.57 14.08 3.15
CA GLU A 291 12.66 15.02 2.86
C GLU A 291 13.85 14.74 3.79
N GLY A 292 15.08 14.77 3.27
CA GLY A 292 16.31 14.55 4.05
C GLY A 292 17.32 13.62 3.36
N SER A 293 18.44 13.32 4.05
CA SER A 293 19.44 12.39 3.53
C SER A 293 19.22 10.97 4.08
N PRO A 294 19.43 9.92 3.26
CA PRO A 294 19.44 8.51 3.66
C PRO A 294 20.13 8.15 4.96
N LYS A 295 21.22 8.87 5.25
CA LYS A 295 22.05 8.59 6.42
C LYS A 295 21.33 8.99 7.69
N ASP A 296 20.50 10.04 7.65
CA ASP A 296 19.83 10.65 8.80
C ASP A 296 18.63 9.82 9.29
N TRP A 297 18.05 9.02 8.40
CA TRP A 297 16.84 8.24 8.66
C TRP A 297 17.09 6.93 9.43
N ASP A 298 18.32 6.41 9.34
CA ASP A 298 18.78 5.24 10.08
C ASP A 298 19.46 5.60 11.42
N LEU A 299 19.81 6.89 11.67
CA LEU A 299 20.58 7.31 12.86
C LEU A 299 19.83 7.07 14.19
N THR A 300 18.50 7.02 14.17
CA THR A 300 17.71 6.74 15.36
C THR A 300 17.39 5.27 15.53
N SER A 301 17.66 4.41 14.53
CA SER A 301 17.48 2.97 14.69
C SER A 301 18.59 2.42 15.58
N SER A 302 18.27 2.26 16.86
CA SER A 302 19.12 1.55 17.84
C SER A 302 19.41 0.08 17.47
N ILE A 303 18.78 -0.45 16.41
CA ILE A 303 19.07 -1.78 15.90
C ILE A 303 20.33 -1.68 15.04
N GLY A 304 21.47 -2.01 15.65
CA GLY A 304 22.70 -2.21 14.88
C GLY A 304 22.45 -3.23 13.77
N ARG A 305 22.70 -2.85 12.51
CA ARG A 305 22.75 -3.79 11.40
C ARG A 305 23.83 -4.82 11.75
N ARG A 306 23.43 -6.03 12.17
CA ARG A 306 24.39 -7.14 12.27
C ARG A 306 24.95 -7.34 10.86
N ARG A 307 26.24 -7.03 10.70
CA ARG A 307 27.02 -7.32 9.49
C ARG A 307 27.33 -8.80 9.44
#